data_AF-A0A6N2N4B7-F1
#
_entry.id   AF-A0A6N2N4B7-F1
#
_cell.length_a   1.000
_cell.length_b   1.000
_cell.length_c   1.000
_cell.angle_alpha   90.00
_cell.angle_beta   90.00
_cell.angle_gamma   90.00
#
_symmetry.space_group_name_H-M   'P 1'
#
loop_
_entity.id
_entity.type
_entity.pdbx_description
1 polymer ?
#
loop_
_entity_poly.entity_id
_entity_poly.type
_entity_poly.pdbx_seq_one_letter_code
_entity_poly.pdbx_strand_id
1 'polypeptide(L)'
;MANGSPKHHHQLEAKRKRLTWIVGVSGLCVLFYVLGAWQHSSPLSNLTQSITKADCDVSNHAAVSYNPPSSSSSLALDFDSHHQSQINNTASVNEIPPCDMSFSEYTPCQDTQRGRKFDRSMLKYRERHCPAKDELLLCLIPAPPKYKTPFKWPQSRDYAWYDNIPHKELSIEKAVQNWIQVEGDRFRFPGGGTMFPRGADAYIDDINELIPLTDGSIRTAIDTGCGVASLGAYLLKRDIISMSFAPRDTHEAQVWFALERGVPAMIGIMASQRLPYPARAFDMAHCSRCLIPWHKNDGMYLIEVDRVLRPGGYWILSGPPIHWKKHWKGWERTQEDLKQEQDAIEAVAKRLCWKKVVEKNDLSVWQKPPYHIDCIASRKTYKTPHICKSDNPDAGWYSLNMHILIRRISYTNLIC
;
A
#
# COMPACT_ATOMS: atom_id res chain seq x y z
N MET A 1 29.38 -73.15 1.08
CA MET A 1 30.03 -72.20 2.00
C MET A 1 29.42 -70.83 1.76
N ALA A 2 28.76 -70.29 2.78
CA ALA A 2 28.08 -69.00 2.74
C ALA A 2 29.10 -67.85 2.73
N ASN A 3 28.87 -66.81 1.93
CA ASN A 3 29.58 -65.55 2.06
C ASN A 3 28.54 -64.42 2.19
N GLY A 4 28.37 -63.94 3.43
CA GLY A 4 27.45 -62.88 3.81
C GLY A 4 27.95 -61.50 3.37
N SER A 5 27.01 -60.68 2.87
CA SER A 5 27.24 -59.31 2.40
C SER A 5 27.35 -58.32 3.58
N PRO A 6 28.41 -57.50 3.69
CA PRO A 6 28.65 -56.61 4.83
C PRO A 6 27.97 -55.23 4.65
N LYS A 7 26.70 -55.20 4.25
CA LYS A 7 26.00 -53.92 3.99
C LYS A 7 25.14 -53.41 5.15
N HIS A 8 24.76 -54.26 6.11
CA HIS A 8 23.84 -53.87 7.19
C HIS A 8 24.50 -53.14 8.36
N HIS A 9 25.78 -53.40 8.65
CA HIS A 9 26.46 -52.85 9.83
C HIS A 9 26.82 -51.36 9.67
N HIS A 10 27.27 -50.94 8.48
CA HIS A 10 27.64 -49.54 8.21
C HIS A 10 26.44 -48.58 8.21
N GLN A 11 25.25 -49.06 7.81
CA GLN A 11 24.05 -48.23 7.76
C GLN A 11 23.48 -47.92 9.16
N LEU A 12 23.63 -48.87 10.10
CA LEU A 12 23.26 -48.71 11.50
C LEU A 12 24.20 -47.75 12.24
N GLU A 13 25.52 -47.84 12.00
CA GLU A 13 26.49 -46.90 12.57
C GLU A 13 26.30 -45.46 12.07
N ALA A 14 26.01 -45.29 10.77
CA ALA A 14 25.75 -43.97 10.18
C ALA A 14 24.48 -43.32 10.77
N LYS A 15 23.40 -44.11 10.98
CA LYS A 15 22.18 -43.64 11.65
C LYS A 15 22.43 -43.30 13.11
N ARG A 16 23.22 -44.10 13.83
CA ARG A 16 23.58 -43.86 15.23
C ARG A 16 24.37 -42.56 15.38
N LYS A 17 25.41 -42.34 14.55
CA LYS A 17 26.20 -41.09 14.53
C LYS A 17 25.35 -39.86 14.21
N ARG A 18 24.39 -39.97 13.28
CA ARG A 18 23.45 -38.89 12.95
C ARG A 18 22.51 -38.56 14.12
N LEU A 19 22.04 -39.58 14.84
CA LEU A 19 21.20 -39.38 16.03
C LEU A 19 21.99 -38.73 17.18
N THR A 20 23.23 -39.16 17.43
CA THR A 20 24.08 -38.53 18.47
C THR A 20 24.37 -37.07 18.14
N TRP A 21 24.58 -36.75 16.86
CA TRP A 21 24.80 -35.38 16.41
C TRP A 21 23.56 -34.49 16.60
N ILE A 22 22.37 -35.00 16.24
CA ILE A 22 21.10 -34.27 16.44
C ILE A 22 20.84 -34.04 17.94
N VAL A 23 21.05 -35.05 18.79
CA VAL A 23 20.86 -34.91 20.24
C VAL A 23 21.88 -33.94 20.84
N GLY A 24 23.14 -33.99 20.40
CA GLY A 24 24.19 -33.07 20.86
C GLY A 24 23.92 -31.61 20.49
N VAL A 25 23.50 -31.35 19.24
CA VAL A 25 23.15 -29.99 18.78
C VAL A 25 21.91 -29.47 19.50
N SER A 26 20.87 -30.28 19.65
CA SER A 26 19.66 -29.89 20.40
C SER A 26 19.97 -29.59 21.88
N GLY A 27 20.83 -30.38 22.51
CA GLY A 27 21.27 -30.14 23.90
C GLY A 27 22.03 -28.81 24.05
N LEU A 28 22.94 -28.49 23.12
CA LEU A 28 23.66 -27.22 23.09
C LEU A 28 22.71 -26.03 22.87
N CYS A 29 21.74 -26.14 21.96
CA CYS A 29 20.75 -25.09 21.74
C CYS A 29 19.91 -24.80 22.98
N VAL A 30 19.46 -25.83 23.70
CA VAL A 30 18.72 -25.66 24.96
C VAL A 30 19.60 -25.04 26.04
N LEU A 31 20.87 -25.44 26.14
CA LEU A 31 21.80 -24.92 27.14
C LEU A 31 22.11 -23.43 26.91
N PHE A 32 22.32 -23.00 25.66
CA PHE A 32 22.48 -21.58 25.32
C PHE A 32 21.21 -20.77 25.49
N TYR A 33 20.03 -21.35 25.22
CA TYR A 33 18.75 -20.70 25.48
C TYR A 33 18.55 -20.44 26.97
N VAL A 34 18.85 -21.42 27.84
CA VAL A 34 18.74 -21.28 29.30
C VAL A 34 19.76 -20.28 29.84
N LEU A 35 21.02 -20.32 29.36
CA LEU A 35 22.04 -19.33 29.76
C LEU A 35 21.68 -17.90 29.34
N GLY A 36 21.13 -17.72 28.13
CA GLY A 36 20.66 -16.41 27.65
C GLY A 36 19.46 -15.88 28.44
N ALA A 37 18.53 -16.77 28.83
CA ALA A 37 17.41 -16.41 29.69
C ALA A 37 17.85 -16.03 31.12
N TRP A 38 18.93 -16.66 31.64
CA TRP A 38 19.45 -16.38 32.97
C TRP A 38 20.23 -15.05 33.03
N GLN A 39 20.90 -14.65 31.95
CA GLN A 39 21.62 -13.37 31.88
C GLN A 39 20.71 -12.13 31.72
N HIS A 40 19.43 -12.31 31.40
CA HIS A 40 18.44 -11.21 31.28
C HIS A 40 17.67 -10.91 32.57
N SER A 41 18.02 -11.54 33.69
CA SER A 41 17.40 -11.28 34.99
C SER A 41 18.29 -10.34 35.83
N SER A 42 18.24 -9.04 35.56
CA SER A 42 18.73 -8.01 36.50
C SER A 42 17.63 -6.96 36.71
N PRO A 43 17.41 -6.47 37.95
CA PRO A 43 16.27 -5.62 38.26
C PRO A 43 16.52 -4.18 37.79
N LEU A 44 15.50 -3.59 37.15
CA LEU A 44 15.47 -2.18 36.78
C LEU A 44 15.49 -1.33 38.05
N SER A 45 16.49 -0.47 38.17
CA SER A 45 16.58 0.55 39.21
C SER A 45 15.65 1.71 38.88
N ASN A 46 14.80 2.11 39.83
CA ASN A 46 13.93 3.27 39.74
C ASN A 46 14.75 4.55 39.55
N LEU A 47 14.62 5.20 38.39
CA LEU A 47 15.02 6.59 38.21
C LEU A 47 13.79 7.41 37.85
N THR A 48 13.27 8.12 38.84
CA THR A 48 12.29 9.19 38.69
C THR A 48 12.98 10.35 37.97
N GLN A 49 12.61 10.65 36.73
CA GLN A 49 12.99 11.90 36.08
C GLN A 49 11.76 12.64 35.56
N SER A 50 11.67 13.87 36.06
CA SER A 50 10.67 14.91 35.85
C SER A 50 10.36 15.16 34.38
N ILE A 51 9.07 15.04 34.02
CA ILE A 51 8.52 15.55 32.75
C ILE A 51 8.36 17.07 32.88
N THR A 52 9.21 17.82 32.19
CA THR A 52 9.00 19.26 31.97
C THR A 52 7.87 19.46 30.96
N LYS A 53 6.73 19.97 31.44
CA LYS A 53 5.68 20.58 30.62
C LYS A 53 6.27 21.82 29.94
N ALA A 54 6.24 21.88 28.61
CA ALA A 54 6.48 23.11 27.87
C ALA A 54 5.17 23.90 27.84
N ASP A 55 5.19 25.08 28.45
CA ASP A 55 4.12 26.08 28.49
C ASP A 55 4.27 27.01 27.27
N CYS A 56 3.19 27.26 26.53
CA CYS A 56 3.18 28.18 25.40
C CYS A 56 2.46 29.46 25.83
N ASP A 57 3.23 30.46 26.24
CA ASP A 57 2.73 31.77 26.66
C ASP A 57 2.44 32.65 25.42
N VAL A 58 1.23 33.18 25.32
CA VAL A 58 0.79 34.06 24.22
C VAL A 58 1.06 35.50 24.62
N SER A 59 2.17 36.05 24.11
CA SER A 59 2.48 37.48 24.28
C SER A 59 1.67 38.35 23.30
N ASN A 60 0.89 39.27 23.86
CA ASN A 60 0.18 40.34 23.15
C ASN A 60 1.17 41.33 22.51
N HIS A 61 1.19 41.43 21.19
CA HIS A 61 1.81 42.56 20.49
C HIS A 61 0.74 43.57 20.07
N ALA A 62 0.79 44.75 20.69
CA ALA A 62 -0.01 45.92 20.31
C ALA A 62 0.47 46.48 18.97
N ALA A 63 -0.45 46.66 18.02
CA ALA A 63 -0.18 47.27 16.72
C ALA A 63 -0.23 48.79 16.80
N VAL A 64 0.84 49.44 16.37
CA VAL A 64 0.96 50.90 16.17
C VAL A 64 0.28 51.27 14.84
N SER A 65 -0.67 52.20 14.86
CA SER A 65 -1.33 52.73 13.66
C SER A 65 -0.52 53.86 13.02
N TYR A 66 -0.26 53.74 11.71
CA TYR A 66 0.17 54.84 10.84
C TYR A 66 -0.78 54.89 9.64
N ASN A 67 -1.43 56.05 9.43
CA ASN A 67 -2.24 56.35 8.26
C ASN A 67 -1.44 57.21 7.26
N PRO A 68 -1.50 56.88 5.95
CA PRO A 68 -1.45 57.90 4.91
C PRO A 68 -2.73 57.88 4.03
N PRO A 69 -3.05 58.99 3.33
CA PRO A 69 -4.35 59.18 2.70
C PRO A 69 -4.39 58.80 1.22
N SER A 70 -5.60 58.42 0.82
CA SER A 70 -6.28 58.61 -0.47
C SER A 70 -5.84 57.86 -1.74
N SER A 71 -6.87 57.23 -2.32
CA SER A 71 -7.18 57.00 -3.73
C SER A 71 -6.32 56.02 -4.54
N SER A 72 -6.81 54.80 -4.69
CA SER A 72 -7.16 54.23 -6.00
C SER A 72 -8.00 52.97 -5.79
N SER A 73 -8.94 52.73 -6.70
CA SER A 73 -9.81 51.56 -6.73
C SER A 73 -9.00 50.29 -7.01
N SER A 74 -8.48 49.65 -5.96
CA SER A 74 -8.06 48.25 -6.02
C SER A 74 -9.20 47.41 -5.45
N LEU A 75 -9.81 46.55 -6.28
CA LEU A 75 -10.59 45.42 -5.78
C LEU A 75 -9.67 44.62 -4.85
N ALA A 76 -9.80 44.83 -3.55
CA ALA A 76 -9.09 44.07 -2.55
C ALA A 76 -9.63 42.64 -2.65
N LEU A 77 -8.82 41.73 -3.18
CA LEU A 77 -9.14 40.31 -3.17
C LEU A 77 -9.19 39.88 -1.71
N ASP A 78 -10.37 39.47 -1.28
CA ASP A 78 -10.62 38.95 0.05
C ASP A 78 -10.10 37.52 0.11
N PHE A 79 -9.02 37.33 0.87
CA PHE A 79 -8.43 36.03 1.16
C PHE A 79 -8.86 35.51 2.54
N ASP A 80 -9.75 36.21 3.24
CA ASP A 80 -10.23 35.78 4.54
C ASP A 80 -11.20 34.61 4.41
N SER A 81 -11.07 33.69 5.36
CA SER A 81 -11.97 32.55 5.50
C SER A 81 -13.38 33.04 5.86
N HIS A 82 -14.30 33.02 4.89
CA HIS A 82 -15.73 33.27 5.13
C HIS A 82 -16.46 32.11 5.82
N HIS A 83 -15.74 31.03 6.14
CA HIS A 83 -16.25 29.88 6.91
C HIS A 83 -15.56 29.81 8.27
N GLN A 84 -15.67 30.86 9.09
CA GLN A 84 -15.43 30.73 10.51
C GLN A 84 -16.68 30.13 11.16
N SER A 85 -16.66 28.84 11.43
CA SER A 85 -17.63 28.25 12.35
C SER A 85 -17.49 28.98 13.68
N GLN A 86 -18.51 29.72 14.12
CA GLN A 86 -18.54 30.27 15.47
C GLN A 86 -18.51 29.10 16.44
N ILE A 87 -17.32 28.78 16.96
CA ILE A 87 -17.17 27.87 18.08
C ILE A 87 -17.67 28.67 19.28
N ASN A 88 -18.95 28.52 19.60
CA ASN A 88 -19.45 28.92 20.91
C ASN A 88 -18.63 28.13 21.94
N ASN A 89 -17.66 28.80 22.57
CA ASN A 89 -16.77 28.27 23.62
C ASN A 89 -17.51 27.89 24.92
N THR A 90 -18.83 27.68 24.86
CA THR A 90 -19.68 27.24 25.98
C THR A 90 -19.93 25.73 25.99
N ALA A 91 -19.44 24.97 25.01
CA ALA A 91 -19.40 23.51 25.09
C ALA A 91 -18.10 23.10 25.79
N SER A 92 -18.20 22.41 26.94
CA SER A 92 -17.06 21.71 27.53
C SER A 92 -16.38 20.87 26.45
N VAL A 93 -15.08 21.10 26.22
CA VAL A 93 -14.29 20.21 25.36
C VAL A 93 -14.27 18.86 26.06
N ASN A 94 -15.09 17.92 25.58
CA ASN A 94 -15.04 16.55 26.07
C ASN A 94 -13.68 15.98 25.67
N GLU A 95 -12.78 15.82 26.64
CA GLU A 95 -11.49 15.19 26.41
C GLU A 95 -11.72 13.74 25.98
N ILE A 96 -11.19 13.37 24.81
CA ILE A 96 -11.24 12.01 24.29
C ILE A 96 -10.09 11.23 24.95
N PRO A 97 -10.35 10.18 25.75
CA PRO A 97 -9.29 9.44 26.44
C PRO A 97 -8.45 8.61 25.44
N PRO A 98 -7.20 8.24 25.78
CA PRO A 98 -6.44 7.31 24.97
C PRO A 98 -7.04 5.89 25.01
N CYS A 99 -6.94 5.17 23.90
CA CYS A 99 -7.27 3.75 23.84
C CYS A 99 -6.20 2.90 24.55
N ASP A 100 -6.52 1.64 24.85
CA ASP A 100 -5.53 0.67 25.30
C ASP A 100 -4.41 0.49 24.25
N MET A 101 -3.18 0.21 24.70
CA MET A 101 -2.02 0.03 23.82
C MET A 101 -2.19 -1.10 22.80
N SER A 102 -3.03 -2.08 23.08
CA SER A 102 -3.42 -3.14 22.14
C SER A 102 -4.07 -2.61 20.86
N PHE A 103 -4.59 -1.38 20.87
CA PHE A 103 -5.16 -0.70 19.70
C PHE A 103 -4.15 0.12 18.90
N SER A 104 -2.86 0.14 19.27
CA SER A 104 -1.83 0.91 18.53
C SER A 104 -1.75 0.58 17.03
N GLU A 105 -2.14 -0.63 16.64
CA GLU A 105 -2.20 -1.09 15.24
C GLU A 105 -3.63 -1.25 14.71
N TYR A 106 -4.59 -0.62 15.39
CA TYR A 106 -5.99 -0.67 15.00
C TYR A 106 -6.18 0.09 13.67
N THR A 107 -6.57 -0.66 12.65
CA THR A 107 -6.94 -0.10 11.34
C THR A 107 -8.44 -0.24 11.14
N PRO A 108 -9.21 0.85 11.29
CA PRO A 108 -10.66 0.82 11.11
C PRO A 108 -11.05 0.19 9.77
N CYS A 109 -12.06 -0.67 9.80
CA CYS A 109 -12.59 -1.39 8.64
C CYS A 109 -11.68 -2.44 7.97
N GLN A 110 -10.48 -2.69 8.52
CA GLN A 110 -9.53 -3.68 7.98
C GLN A 110 -9.30 -4.82 9.00
N ASP A 111 -10.33 -5.13 9.81
CA ASP A 111 -10.28 -6.20 10.80
C ASP A 111 -10.30 -7.58 10.13
N THR A 112 -9.27 -8.38 10.42
CA THR A 112 -9.06 -9.66 9.74
C THR A 112 -10.11 -10.71 10.11
N GLN A 113 -10.58 -10.72 11.36
CA GLN A 113 -11.57 -11.70 11.83
C GLN A 113 -12.96 -11.41 11.25
N ARG A 114 -13.34 -10.14 11.17
CA ARG A 114 -14.56 -9.69 10.50
C ARG A 114 -14.50 -9.99 9.02
N GLY A 115 -13.41 -9.64 8.34
CA GLY A 115 -13.24 -9.89 6.91
C GLY A 115 -13.38 -11.37 6.55
N ARG A 116 -12.82 -12.29 7.35
CA ARG A 116 -12.91 -13.74 7.15
C ARG A 116 -14.33 -14.30 7.12
N LYS A 117 -15.34 -13.57 7.61
CA LYS A 117 -16.75 -13.97 7.57
C LYS A 117 -17.41 -13.78 6.19
N PHE A 118 -16.78 -13.00 5.32
CA PHE A 118 -17.29 -12.71 3.99
C PHE A 118 -16.79 -13.72 2.94
N ASP A 119 -17.47 -13.72 1.79
CA ASP A 119 -17.15 -14.61 0.67
C ASP A 119 -15.69 -14.45 0.21
N ARG A 120 -15.07 -15.56 -0.16
CA ARG A 120 -13.71 -15.59 -0.73
C ARG A 120 -13.69 -15.28 -2.22
N SER A 121 -14.83 -15.40 -2.91
CA SER A 121 -14.99 -15.02 -4.30
C SER A 121 -14.59 -13.56 -4.49
N MET A 122 -13.82 -13.31 -5.54
CA MET A 122 -13.29 -11.98 -5.87
C MET A 122 -12.54 -11.31 -4.71
N LEU A 123 -12.01 -12.09 -3.75
CA LEU A 123 -11.31 -11.57 -2.58
C LEU A 123 -12.16 -10.62 -1.69
N LYS A 124 -13.49 -10.72 -1.69
CA LYS A 124 -14.39 -9.87 -0.88
C LYS A 124 -14.03 -9.87 0.61
N TYR A 125 -13.56 -10.99 1.16
CA TYR A 125 -13.07 -11.09 2.53
C TYR A 125 -11.89 -10.17 2.88
N ARG A 126 -11.19 -9.60 1.88
CA ARG A 126 -10.10 -8.62 2.04
C ARG A 126 -10.54 -7.18 1.77
N GLU A 127 -11.81 -6.95 1.45
CA GLU A 127 -12.38 -5.60 1.31
C GLU A 127 -12.53 -4.93 2.68
N ARG A 128 -12.90 -3.64 2.64
CA ARG A 128 -13.20 -2.86 3.84
C ARG A 128 -14.51 -3.34 4.45
N HIS A 129 -14.43 -3.83 5.68
CA HIS A 129 -15.58 -4.27 6.48
C HIS A 129 -15.61 -3.44 7.77
N CYS A 130 -16.38 -2.36 7.76
CA CYS A 130 -16.39 -1.42 8.88
C CYS A 130 -17.17 -1.94 10.11
N PRO A 131 -16.77 -1.54 11.32
CA PRO A 131 -17.57 -1.74 12.53
C PRO A 131 -18.93 -1.04 12.41
N ALA A 132 -19.95 -1.61 13.06
CA ALA A 132 -21.23 -0.97 13.27
C ALA A 132 -21.10 0.22 14.23
N LYS A 133 -22.12 1.09 14.31
CA LYS A 133 -22.06 2.34 15.08
C LYS A 133 -21.79 2.14 16.57
N ASP A 134 -22.31 1.04 17.11
CA ASP A 134 -22.15 0.59 18.50
C ASP A 134 -20.76 -0.04 18.78
N GLU A 135 -20.04 -0.43 17.73
CA GLU A 135 -18.68 -0.99 17.80
C GLU A 135 -17.59 0.08 17.58
N LEU A 136 -17.98 1.35 17.35
CA LEU A 136 -17.04 2.44 17.12
C LEU A 136 -16.32 2.82 18.41
N LEU A 137 -14.99 2.88 18.33
CA LEU A 137 -14.15 3.35 19.42
C LEU A 137 -14.20 4.87 19.51
N LEU A 138 -14.46 5.40 20.72
CA LEU A 138 -14.36 6.82 21.03
C LEU A 138 -13.16 7.06 21.96
N CYS A 139 -11.95 6.85 21.41
CA CYS A 139 -10.70 7.07 22.12
C CYS A 139 -9.57 7.43 21.12
N LEU A 140 -8.50 8.04 21.60
CA LEU A 140 -7.32 8.38 20.81
C LEU A 140 -6.41 7.15 20.70
N ILE A 141 -6.16 6.65 19.49
CA ILE A 141 -5.27 5.51 19.25
C ILE A 141 -3.84 5.90 19.67
N PRO A 142 -3.22 5.18 20.62
CA PRO A 142 -1.88 5.52 21.07
C PRO A 142 -0.82 5.16 20.01
N ALA A 143 0.21 6.00 19.89
CA ALA A 143 1.38 5.67 19.09
C ALA A 143 2.20 4.54 19.74
N PRO A 144 2.98 3.76 18.98
CA PRO A 144 3.90 2.78 19.52
C PRO A 144 4.87 3.38 20.57
N PRO A 145 5.31 2.60 21.56
CA PRO A 145 6.30 3.07 22.53
C PRO A 145 7.58 3.54 21.83
N LYS A 146 8.12 4.69 22.26
CA LYS A 146 9.31 5.34 21.67
C LYS A 146 9.12 5.85 20.23
N TYR A 147 7.88 6.05 19.80
CA TYR A 147 7.59 6.72 18.53
C TYR A 147 8.38 8.04 18.41
N LYS A 148 8.99 8.24 17.24
CA LYS A 148 9.79 9.41 16.89
C LYS A 148 9.13 10.14 15.72
N THR A 149 9.34 11.44 15.62
CA THR A 149 8.95 12.18 14.42
C THR A 149 9.62 11.57 13.18
N PRO A 150 8.86 11.29 12.09
CA PRO A 150 9.41 10.79 10.86
C PRO A 150 10.52 11.69 10.29
N PHE A 151 11.42 11.09 9.50
CA PHE A 151 12.42 11.87 8.78
C PHE A 151 11.75 12.88 7.83
N LYS A 152 12.44 13.97 7.50
CA LYS A 152 11.97 14.90 6.47
C LYS A 152 12.31 14.36 5.08
N TRP A 153 11.49 14.72 4.10
CA TRP A 153 11.83 14.49 2.69
C TRP A 153 13.12 15.25 2.33
N PRO A 154 14.05 14.68 1.54
CA PRO A 154 14.00 13.38 0.85
C PRO A 154 14.55 12.20 1.65
N GLN A 155 15.04 12.40 2.89
CA GLN A 155 15.61 11.33 3.70
C GLN A 155 14.57 10.26 4.06
N SER A 156 13.32 10.68 4.32
CA SER A 156 12.20 9.78 4.58
C SER A 156 11.92 8.81 3.43
N ARG A 157 12.35 9.11 2.20
CA ARG A 157 12.26 8.17 1.08
C ARG A 157 12.95 6.85 1.40
N ASP A 158 14.13 6.90 1.99
CA ASP A 158 14.98 5.71 2.15
C ASP A 158 15.04 5.22 3.59
N TYR A 159 14.47 5.95 4.56
CA TYR A 159 14.57 5.63 5.98
C TYR A 159 13.26 5.83 6.75
N ALA A 160 13.01 4.93 7.70
CA ALA A 160 11.99 5.05 8.74
C ALA A 160 12.56 4.60 10.09
N TRP A 161 12.01 5.07 11.21
CA TRP A 161 12.43 4.62 12.53
C TRP A 161 11.91 3.22 12.83
N TYR A 162 12.73 2.38 13.47
CA TYR A 162 12.32 1.05 13.88
C TYR A 162 11.15 1.09 14.86
N ASP A 163 11.24 1.95 15.89
CA ASP A 163 10.23 2.05 16.94
C ASP A 163 8.86 2.56 16.43
N ASN A 164 8.83 3.23 15.27
CA ASN A 164 7.57 3.66 14.65
C ASN A 164 6.80 2.49 14.02
N ILE A 165 7.49 1.41 13.64
CA ILE A 165 6.90 0.22 13.01
C ILE A 165 7.65 -1.01 13.55
N PRO A 166 7.36 -1.47 14.78
CA PRO A 166 8.18 -2.45 15.49
C PRO A 166 8.02 -3.91 14.96
N HIS A 167 8.01 -4.10 13.64
CA HIS A 167 7.82 -5.34 12.90
C HIS A 167 9.07 -5.68 12.06
N LYS A 168 9.71 -6.83 12.32
CA LYS A 168 10.92 -7.27 11.60
C LYS A 168 10.64 -8.31 10.51
N GLU A 169 9.46 -8.88 10.49
CA GLU A 169 9.06 -10.05 9.69
C GLU A 169 9.34 -9.78 8.21
N LEU A 170 8.94 -8.60 7.71
CA LEU A 170 9.15 -8.22 6.32
C LEU A 170 10.63 -8.10 5.94
N SER A 171 11.47 -7.61 6.86
CA SER A 171 12.93 -7.51 6.65
C SER A 171 13.61 -8.89 6.59
N ILE A 172 13.05 -9.89 7.28
CA ILE A 172 13.55 -11.26 7.29
C ILE A 172 13.09 -11.99 6.02
N GLU A 173 11.79 -11.95 5.73
CA GLU A 173 11.19 -12.69 4.63
C GLU A 173 11.54 -12.16 3.25
N LYS A 174 11.74 -10.84 3.11
CA LYS A 174 12.06 -10.18 1.84
C LYS A 174 13.51 -9.68 1.77
N ALA A 175 14.39 -10.18 2.65
CA ALA A 175 15.81 -9.82 2.67
C ALA A 175 16.48 -9.96 1.29
N VAL A 176 16.24 -11.08 0.61
CA VAL A 176 16.83 -11.39 -0.72
C VAL A 176 16.36 -10.42 -1.80
N GLN A 177 15.16 -9.86 -1.65
CA GLN A 177 14.58 -8.93 -2.62
C GLN A 177 14.97 -7.46 -2.33
N ASN A 178 15.74 -7.22 -1.26
CA ASN A 178 16.15 -5.88 -0.82
C ASN A 178 14.95 -4.92 -0.65
N TRP A 179 13.84 -5.38 -0.07
CA TRP A 179 12.71 -4.48 0.20
C TRP A 179 13.00 -3.56 1.37
N ILE A 180 13.45 -4.15 2.49
CA ILE A 180 13.74 -3.46 3.74
C ILE A 180 14.97 -4.11 4.38
N GLN A 181 15.85 -3.29 4.94
CA GLN A 181 16.97 -3.72 5.78
C GLN A 181 16.85 -3.07 7.16
N VAL A 182 17.21 -3.79 8.22
CA VAL A 182 17.27 -3.22 9.58
C VAL A 182 18.69 -2.71 9.82
N GLU A 183 18.82 -1.41 10.10
CA GLU A 183 20.10 -0.73 10.38
C GLU A 183 20.01 -0.05 11.75
N GLY A 184 20.39 -0.79 12.81
CA GLY A 184 20.35 -0.28 14.18
C GLY A 184 18.91 0.05 14.62
N ASP A 185 18.62 1.34 14.85
CA ASP A 185 17.31 1.85 15.24
C ASP A 185 16.44 2.31 14.05
N ARG A 186 16.83 1.94 12.82
CA ARG A 186 16.18 2.37 11.58
C ARG A 186 15.88 1.20 10.65
N PHE A 187 14.87 1.39 9.83
CA PHE A 187 14.69 0.65 8.59
C PHE A 187 15.28 1.44 7.43
N ARG A 188 15.95 0.74 6.51
CA ARG A 188 16.42 1.26 5.23
C ARG A 188 15.66 0.62 4.08
N PHE A 189 15.26 1.44 3.11
CA PHE A 189 14.49 1.05 1.93
C PHE A 189 15.34 1.30 0.68
N PRO A 190 16.12 0.33 0.20
CA PRO A 190 17.00 0.53 -0.95
C PRO A 190 16.24 0.54 -2.29
N GLY A 191 14.90 0.50 -2.27
CA GLY A 191 14.05 0.50 -3.45
C GLY A 191 13.98 -0.84 -4.17
N GLY A 192 14.48 -1.92 -3.56
CA GLY A 192 14.45 -3.26 -4.15
C GLY A 192 13.02 -3.81 -4.30
N GLY A 193 12.89 -4.76 -5.21
CA GLY A 193 11.64 -5.43 -5.54
C GLY A 193 11.89 -6.67 -6.37
N THR A 194 10.93 -7.59 -6.42
CA THR A 194 11.05 -8.79 -7.28
C THR A 194 11.26 -8.43 -8.75
N MET A 195 10.62 -7.34 -9.21
CA MET A 195 10.79 -6.80 -10.57
C MET A 195 11.81 -5.66 -10.64
N PHE A 196 12.37 -5.23 -9.50
CA PHE A 196 13.31 -4.11 -9.41
C PHE A 196 14.65 -4.58 -8.81
N PRO A 197 15.34 -5.58 -9.41
CA PRO A 197 16.57 -6.12 -8.85
C PRO A 197 17.70 -5.07 -8.78
N ARG A 198 17.63 -4.04 -9.65
CA ARG A 198 18.53 -2.88 -9.67
C ARG A 198 18.02 -1.68 -8.87
N GLY A 199 16.92 -1.85 -8.13
CA GLY A 199 16.21 -0.78 -7.41
C GLY A 199 15.17 -0.05 -8.26
N ALA A 200 14.26 0.65 -7.56
CA ALA A 200 13.13 1.33 -8.16
C ALA A 200 13.52 2.48 -9.11
N ASP A 201 14.63 3.18 -8.86
CA ASP A 201 15.10 4.28 -9.72
C ASP A 201 15.44 3.76 -11.12
N ALA A 202 16.26 2.70 -11.21
CA ALA A 202 16.64 2.09 -12.49
C ALA A 202 15.43 1.48 -13.22
N TYR A 203 14.46 0.97 -12.48
CA TYR A 203 13.21 0.49 -13.07
C TYR A 203 12.35 1.63 -13.65
N ILE A 204 12.27 2.76 -12.96
CA ILE A 204 11.58 3.96 -13.46
C ILE A 204 12.30 4.53 -14.68
N ASP A 205 13.64 4.47 -14.72
CA ASP A 205 14.41 4.83 -15.91
C ASP A 205 14.09 3.90 -17.09
N ASP A 206 13.99 2.59 -16.86
CA ASP A 206 13.55 1.63 -17.89
C ASP A 206 12.14 1.96 -18.41
N ILE A 207 11.23 2.45 -17.57
CA ILE A 207 9.89 2.93 -18.00
C ILE A 207 10.02 4.25 -18.77
N ASN A 208 10.87 5.17 -18.33
CA ASN A 208 11.04 6.48 -18.97
C ASN A 208 11.65 6.36 -20.38
N GLU A 209 12.38 5.28 -20.69
CA GLU A 209 12.79 4.95 -22.05
C GLU A 209 11.62 4.54 -22.96
N LEU A 210 10.51 4.08 -22.37
CA LEU A 210 9.35 3.53 -23.07
C LEU A 210 8.22 4.54 -23.25
N ILE A 211 8.00 5.39 -22.25
CA ILE A 211 7.00 6.46 -22.22
C ILE A 211 7.58 7.70 -21.52
N PRO A 212 7.15 8.92 -21.90
CA PRO A 212 7.73 10.12 -21.31
C PRO A 212 7.23 10.32 -19.87
N LEU A 213 8.10 10.11 -18.87
CA LEU A 213 7.78 10.40 -17.46
C LEU A 213 8.22 11.81 -17.03
N THR A 214 8.92 12.56 -17.89
CA THR A 214 9.62 13.80 -17.52
C THR A 214 9.13 15.05 -18.25
N ASP A 215 8.24 14.92 -19.24
CA ASP A 215 7.69 16.05 -20.00
C ASP A 215 6.49 16.72 -19.32
N GLY A 216 6.08 16.23 -18.14
CA GLY A 216 4.93 16.73 -17.39
C GLY A 216 3.57 16.21 -17.87
N SER A 217 3.53 15.31 -18.87
CA SER A 217 2.29 14.68 -19.35
C SER A 217 1.69 13.70 -18.32
N ILE A 218 2.55 13.04 -17.53
CA ILE A 218 2.19 12.17 -16.42
C ILE A 218 2.53 12.89 -15.12
N ARG A 219 1.53 13.13 -14.28
CA ARG A 219 1.69 13.82 -12.97
C ARG A 219 1.14 13.00 -11.82
N THR A 220 0.21 12.10 -12.12
CA THR A 220 -0.51 11.29 -11.13
C THR A 220 -0.51 9.83 -11.55
N ALA A 221 -0.16 8.96 -10.62
CA ALA A 221 -0.14 7.52 -10.84
C ALA A 221 -0.92 6.76 -9.78
N ILE A 222 -1.49 5.61 -10.16
CA ILE A 222 -2.04 4.64 -9.22
C ILE A 222 -1.22 3.35 -9.29
N ASP A 223 -0.72 2.88 -8.15
CA ASP A 223 0.18 1.73 -8.05
C ASP A 223 -0.48 0.61 -7.25
N THR A 224 -0.79 -0.49 -7.95
CA THR A 224 -1.55 -1.61 -7.41
C THR A 224 -0.62 -2.73 -6.95
N GLY A 225 -0.81 -3.22 -5.72
CA GLY A 225 0.07 -4.26 -5.14
C GLY A 225 1.47 -3.73 -4.81
N CYS A 226 1.55 -2.49 -4.35
CA CYS A 226 2.78 -1.69 -4.21
C CYS A 226 3.81 -2.19 -3.19
N GLY A 227 3.49 -3.19 -2.36
CA GLY A 227 4.32 -3.58 -1.22
C GLY A 227 4.60 -2.38 -0.30
N VAL A 228 5.87 -2.02 -0.15
CA VAL A 228 6.34 -0.86 0.64
C VAL A 228 6.35 0.47 -0.14
N ALA A 229 5.65 0.53 -1.28
CA ALA A 229 5.53 1.70 -2.14
C ALA A 229 6.87 2.26 -2.67
N SER A 230 7.84 1.38 -2.96
CA SER A 230 9.15 1.78 -3.51
C SER A 230 9.02 2.55 -4.82
N LEU A 231 8.14 2.10 -5.73
CA LEU A 231 7.87 2.82 -6.99
C LEU A 231 7.35 4.24 -6.70
N GLY A 232 6.31 4.35 -5.87
CA GLY A 232 5.70 5.64 -5.53
C GLY A 232 6.70 6.62 -4.89
N ALA A 233 7.56 6.12 -4.01
CA ALA A 233 8.61 6.90 -3.37
C ALA A 233 9.64 7.44 -4.38
N TYR A 234 9.98 6.67 -5.41
CA TYR A 234 10.98 7.08 -6.40
C TYR A 234 10.38 7.88 -7.57
N LEU A 235 9.10 7.68 -7.89
CA LEU A 235 8.36 8.51 -8.85
C LEU A 235 8.23 9.96 -8.40
N LEU A 236 8.22 10.23 -7.09
CA LEU A 236 8.20 11.60 -6.57
C LEU A 236 9.46 12.40 -6.97
N LYS A 237 10.59 11.75 -7.28
CA LYS A 237 11.78 12.41 -7.84
C LYS A 237 11.55 12.90 -9.29
N ARG A 238 10.53 12.40 -9.97
CA ARG A 238 10.13 12.77 -11.34
C ARG A 238 8.86 13.63 -11.34
N ASP A 239 8.53 14.25 -10.21
CA ASP A 239 7.32 15.07 -10.02
C ASP A 239 6.00 14.33 -10.29
N ILE A 240 6.00 12.99 -10.12
CA ILE A 240 4.81 12.14 -10.25
C ILE A 240 4.34 11.70 -8.87
N ILE A 241 3.15 12.15 -8.48
CA ILE A 241 2.52 11.74 -7.24
C ILE A 241 1.81 10.41 -7.47
N SER A 242 2.24 9.39 -6.73
CA SER A 242 1.68 8.05 -6.81
C SER A 242 0.81 7.75 -5.61
N MET A 243 -0.40 7.24 -5.87
CA MET A 243 -1.24 6.64 -4.85
C MET A 243 -1.07 5.12 -4.88
N SER A 244 -0.35 4.61 -3.90
CA SER A 244 -0.03 3.19 -3.79
C SER A 244 -1.08 2.48 -2.93
N PHE A 245 -1.53 1.28 -3.33
CA PHE A 245 -2.37 0.47 -2.44
C PHE A 245 -2.00 -1.00 -2.45
N ALA A 246 -2.04 -1.58 -1.25
CA ALA A 246 -1.73 -2.98 -1.01
C ALA A 246 -2.74 -3.58 -0.02
N PRO A 247 -3.01 -4.89 -0.10
CA PRO A 247 -3.81 -5.57 0.90
C PRO A 247 -3.11 -5.54 2.26
N ARG A 248 -3.88 -5.68 3.34
CA ARG A 248 -3.32 -6.09 4.62
C ARG A 248 -2.87 -7.55 4.47
N ASP A 249 -1.57 -7.75 4.36
CA ASP A 249 -0.96 -9.06 4.22
C ASP A 249 -0.47 -9.59 5.58
N THR A 250 0.05 -10.82 5.62
CA THR A 250 0.64 -11.44 6.83
C THR A 250 1.81 -10.67 7.42
N HIS A 251 2.37 -9.70 6.68
CA HIS A 251 3.46 -8.84 7.14
C HIS A 251 2.98 -7.55 7.80
N GLU A 252 1.66 -7.37 7.95
CA GLU A 252 0.88 -6.35 8.68
C GLU A 252 1.16 -4.84 8.40
N ALA A 253 2.39 -4.46 8.06
CA ALA A 253 2.87 -3.09 8.06
C ALA A 253 3.24 -2.51 6.69
N GLN A 254 2.92 -3.15 5.55
CA GLN A 254 3.35 -2.68 4.21
C GLN A 254 2.96 -1.22 3.93
N VAL A 255 1.68 -0.88 4.12
CA VAL A 255 1.17 0.50 3.96
C VAL A 255 1.72 1.41 5.04
N TRP A 256 1.90 0.91 6.27
CA TRP A 256 2.47 1.67 7.37
C TRP A 256 3.91 2.11 7.07
N PHE A 257 4.74 1.22 6.52
CA PHE A 257 6.09 1.55 6.02
C PHE A 257 6.06 2.68 5.00
N ALA A 258 5.11 2.66 4.06
CA ALA A 258 4.98 3.75 3.08
C ALA A 258 4.60 5.08 3.76
N LEU A 259 3.65 5.06 4.70
CA LEU A 259 3.18 6.26 5.39
C LEU A 259 4.27 6.90 6.27
N GLU A 260 5.06 6.11 7.01
CA GLU A 260 6.19 6.61 7.82
C GLU A 260 7.30 7.24 6.97
N ARG A 261 7.32 6.93 5.67
CA ARG A 261 8.25 7.52 4.69
C ARG A 261 7.69 8.77 3.99
N GLY A 262 6.43 9.12 4.26
CA GLY A 262 5.71 10.22 3.62
C GLY A 262 5.21 9.88 2.21
N VAL A 263 5.08 8.60 1.87
CA VAL A 263 4.61 8.13 0.55
C VAL A 263 3.10 7.90 0.61
N PRO A 264 2.30 8.49 -0.31
CA PRO A 264 0.85 8.28 -0.31
C PRO A 264 0.50 6.80 -0.54
N ALA A 265 -0.10 6.18 0.48
CA ALA A 265 -0.52 4.80 0.39
C ALA A 265 -1.80 4.52 1.18
N MET A 266 -2.54 3.50 0.76
CA MET A 266 -3.74 3.03 1.49
C MET A 266 -3.83 1.51 1.52
N ILE A 267 -4.47 0.97 2.55
CA ILE A 267 -4.87 -0.44 2.57
C ILE A 267 -6.05 -0.60 1.63
N GLY A 268 -5.90 -1.43 0.61
CA GLY A 268 -6.91 -1.62 -0.41
C GLY A 268 -6.59 -2.78 -1.34
N ILE A 269 -7.62 -3.28 -2.02
CA ILE A 269 -7.51 -4.36 -2.99
C ILE A 269 -8.47 -4.09 -4.14
N MET A 270 -8.17 -4.62 -5.34
CA MET A 270 -9.16 -4.73 -6.41
C MET A 270 -9.95 -6.02 -6.24
N ALA A 271 -11.24 -5.89 -5.90
CA ALA A 271 -12.13 -7.00 -5.59
C ALA A 271 -13.48 -6.84 -6.28
N SER A 272 -14.60 -6.86 -5.54
CA SER A 272 -15.94 -6.68 -6.10
C SER A 272 -16.37 -5.22 -6.26
N GLN A 273 -15.47 -4.30 -5.95
CA GLN A 273 -15.77 -2.92 -5.72
C GLN A 273 -14.90 -1.96 -6.52
N ARG A 274 -15.44 -0.77 -6.82
CA ARG A 274 -14.68 0.33 -7.44
C ARG A 274 -13.67 0.92 -6.45
N LEU A 275 -12.53 1.34 -6.98
CA LEU A 275 -11.56 2.14 -6.26
C LEU A 275 -12.19 3.46 -5.80
N PRO A 276 -11.75 4.04 -4.66
CA PRO A 276 -12.35 5.23 -4.08
C PRO A 276 -11.90 6.52 -4.77
N TYR A 277 -11.72 6.48 -6.09
CA TYR A 277 -11.29 7.58 -6.92
C TYR A 277 -12.33 7.90 -7.99
N PRO A 278 -12.51 9.18 -8.35
CA PRO A 278 -13.38 9.56 -9.45
C PRO A 278 -12.83 9.01 -10.78
N ALA A 279 -13.65 9.05 -11.84
CA ALA A 279 -13.14 8.68 -13.14
C ALA A 279 -12.07 9.69 -13.60
N ARG A 280 -11.10 9.22 -14.38
CA ARG A 280 -10.04 10.07 -14.95
C ARG A 280 -9.21 10.81 -13.88
N ALA A 281 -8.95 10.15 -12.75
CA ALA A 281 -8.13 10.66 -11.66
C ALA A 281 -6.62 10.54 -11.89
N PHE A 282 -6.16 9.57 -12.69
CA PHE A 282 -4.75 9.24 -12.86
C PHE A 282 -4.29 9.28 -14.32
N ASP A 283 -3.05 9.69 -14.56
CA ASP A 283 -2.41 9.69 -15.88
C ASP A 283 -1.77 8.33 -16.18
N MET A 284 -1.36 7.61 -15.13
CA MET A 284 -0.70 6.32 -15.22
C MET A 284 -1.27 5.33 -14.19
N ALA A 285 -1.37 4.06 -14.57
CA ALA A 285 -1.68 2.96 -13.67
C ALA A 285 -0.57 1.91 -13.79
N HIS A 286 -0.12 1.39 -12.65
CA HIS A 286 1.00 0.47 -12.59
C HIS A 286 0.66 -0.78 -11.77
N CYS A 287 1.15 -1.93 -12.24
CA CYS A 287 1.20 -3.17 -11.48
C CYS A 287 2.51 -3.89 -11.76
N SER A 288 3.23 -4.23 -10.69
CA SER A 288 4.39 -5.13 -10.74
C SER A 288 4.10 -6.36 -9.88
N ARG A 289 3.86 -7.51 -10.53
CA ARG A 289 3.50 -8.78 -9.86
C ARG A 289 2.39 -8.63 -8.80
N CYS A 290 1.39 -7.79 -9.07
CA CYS A 290 0.33 -7.49 -8.11
C CYS A 290 -0.67 -8.64 -7.85
N LEU A 291 -0.55 -9.77 -8.55
CA LEU A 291 -1.42 -10.95 -8.45
C LEU A 291 -2.91 -10.67 -8.72
N ILE A 292 -3.22 -9.55 -9.38
CA ILE A 292 -4.57 -9.22 -9.82
C ILE A 292 -4.85 -10.00 -11.10
N PRO A 293 -5.89 -10.85 -11.14
CA PRO A 293 -6.21 -11.63 -12.33
C PRO A 293 -6.95 -10.76 -13.35
N TRP A 294 -6.21 -9.89 -14.05
CA TRP A 294 -6.71 -8.81 -14.90
C TRP A 294 -7.78 -9.21 -15.93
N HIS A 295 -7.72 -10.45 -16.45
CA HIS A 295 -8.65 -10.97 -17.45
C HIS A 295 -9.94 -11.58 -16.84
N LYS A 296 -9.97 -11.90 -15.54
CA LYS A 296 -11.11 -12.56 -14.89
C LYS A 296 -12.30 -11.62 -14.71
N ASN A 297 -13.45 -12.20 -14.37
CA ASN A 297 -14.71 -11.48 -14.13
C ASN A 297 -15.08 -10.57 -15.30
N ASP A 298 -14.93 -11.11 -16.50
CA ASP A 298 -15.13 -10.39 -17.76
C ASP A 298 -14.32 -9.08 -17.85
N GLY A 299 -13.06 -9.12 -17.41
CA GLY A 299 -12.15 -7.98 -17.48
C GLY A 299 -12.46 -6.84 -16.52
N MET A 300 -13.29 -7.07 -15.50
CA MET A 300 -13.73 -6.07 -14.51
C MET A 300 -12.59 -5.23 -13.95
N TYR A 301 -11.45 -5.84 -13.63
CA TYR A 301 -10.32 -5.12 -13.05
C TYR A 301 -9.70 -4.12 -14.02
N LEU A 302 -9.57 -4.48 -15.30
CA LEU A 302 -9.10 -3.55 -16.34
C LEU A 302 -10.13 -2.49 -16.66
N ILE A 303 -11.42 -2.81 -16.59
CA ILE A 303 -12.51 -1.82 -16.73
C ILE A 303 -12.42 -0.79 -15.60
N GLU A 304 -12.10 -1.21 -14.38
CA GLU A 304 -11.92 -0.28 -13.26
C GLU A 304 -10.68 0.61 -13.45
N VAL A 305 -9.58 0.07 -13.97
CA VAL A 305 -8.42 0.89 -14.38
C VAL A 305 -8.80 1.86 -15.51
N ASP A 306 -9.57 1.41 -16.52
CA ASP A 306 -10.10 2.26 -17.59
C ASP A 306 -10.94 3.41 -17.04
N ARG A 307 -11.74 3.18 -16.01
CA ARG A 307 -12.53 4.23 -15.37
C ARG A 307 -11.63 5.32 -14.76
N VAL A 308 -10.64 4.94 -13.95
CA VAL A 308 -9.80 5.89 -13.21
C VAL A 308 -8.69 6.53 -14.04
N LEU A 309 -8.32 5.94 -15.19
CA LEU A 309 -7.33 6.53 -16.10
C LEU A 309 -7.90 7.67 -16.95
N ARG A 310 -7.10 8.73 -17.15
CA ARG A 310 -7.39 9.80 -18.11
C ARG A 310 -7.28 9.28 -19.56
N PRO A 311 -8.03 9.85 -20.52
CA PRO A 311 -7.80 9.58 -21.94
C PRO A 311 -6.33 9.85 -22.31
N GLY A 312 -5.73 8.95 -23.09
CA GLY A 312 -4.29 9.01 -23.41
C GLY A 312 -3.36 8.45 -22.31
N GLY A 313 -3.89 8.13 -21.13
CA GLY A 313 -3.14 7.59 -20.01
C GLY A 313 -2.59 6.18 -20.26
N TYR A 314 -1.60 5.80 -19.45
CA TYR A 314 -0.85 4.56 -19.62
C TYR A 314 -1.19 3.53 -18.54
N TRP A 315 -1.24 2.27 -18.93
CA TRP A 315 -1.22 1.14 -18.00
C TRP A 315 0.04 0.32 -18.21
N ILE A 316 0.78 0.09 -17.13
CA ILE A 316 2.03 -0.65 -17.12
C ILE A 316 1.84 -1.93 -16.32
N LEU A 317 2.13 -3.07 -16.94
CA LEU A 317 2.17 -4.37 -16.28
C LEU A 317 3.58 -4.93 -16.34
N SER A 318 4.08 -5.40 -15.19
CA SER A 318 5.38 -6.03 -15.07
C SER A 318 5.34 -7.34 -14.29
N GLY A 319 6.12 -8.32 -14.76
CA GLY A 319 6.11 -9.70 -14.25
C GLY A 319 5.05 -10.57 -14.94
N PRO A 320 4.68 -11.73 -14.35
CA PRO A 320 3.78 -12.68 -15.02
C PRO A 320 2.46 -12.02 -15.44
N PRO A 321 1.97 -12.28 -16.67
CA PRO A 321 2.55 -13.20 -17.66
C PRO A 321 3.60 -12.57 -18.59
N ILE A 322 3.92 -11.28 -18.49
CA ILE A 322 4.79 -10.57 -19.43
C ILE A 322 6.18 -11.19 -19.47
N HIS A 323 6.73 -11.43 -20.67
CA HIS A 323 8.04 -12.06 -20.86
C HIS A 323 8.12 -13.53 -20.37
N TRP A 324 6.98 -14.23 -20.31
CA TRP A 324 6.89 -15.63 -19.88
C TRP A 324 7.85 -16.58 -20.59
N LYS A 325 8.14 -16.36 -21.88
CA LYS A 325 9.07 -17.22 -22.67
C LYS A 325 10.43 -17.38 -21.98
N LYS A 326 10.89 -16.34 -21.29
CA LYS A 326 12.16 -16.34 -20.55
C LYS A 326 12.00 -16.86 -19.12
N HIS A 327 10.89 -16.54 -18.46
CA HIS A 327 10.77 -16.68 -17.01
C HIS A 327 9.89 -17.83 -16.51
N TRP A 328 9.15 -18.53 -17.37
CA TRP A 328 8.16 -19.55 -16.98
C TRP A 328 8.68 -20.57 -15.96
N LYS A 329 9.92 -21.07 -16.14
CA LYS A 329 10.55 -22.02 -15.20
C LYS A 329 10.70 -21.44 -13.79
N GLY A 330 11.11 -20.18 -13.68
CA GLY A 330 11.31 -19.50 -12.40
C GLY A 330 10.01 -19.08 -11.71
N TRP A 331 8.88 -19.17 -12.40
CA TRP A 331 7.55 -18.92 -11.84
C TRP A 331 6.79 -20.19 -11.52
N GLU A 332 7.38 -21.37 -11.77
CA GLU A 332 6.74 -22.67 -11.54
C GLU A 332 5.39 -22.80 -12.28
N ARG A 333 5.33 -22.25 -13.50
CA ARG A 333 4.14 -22.26 -14.37
C ARG A 333 4.49 -22.77 -15.76
N THR A 334 3.49 -23.19 -16.53
CA THR A 334 3.73 -23.70 -17.88
C THR A 334 3.89 -22.57 -18.89
N GLN A 335 4.23 -22.87 -20.14
CA GLN A 335 4.24 -21.83 -21.18
C GLN A 335 2.82 -21.54 -21.65
N GLU A 336 2.00 -22.58 -21.73
CA GLU A 336 0.63 -22.55 -22.21
C GLU A 336 -0.26 -21.72 -21.30
N ASP A 337 -0.11 -21.87 -19.98
CA ASP A 337 -0.96 -21.19 -19.00
C ASP A 337 -0.63 -19.68 -18.90
N LEU A 338 0.64 -19.31 -18.98
CA LEU A 338 1.11 -17.92 -19.04
C LEU A 338 0.74 -17.27 -20.37
N LYS A 339 0.89 -17.99 -21.49
CA LYS A 339 0.45 -17.51 -22.79
C LYS A 339 -1.05 -17.26 -22.80
N GLN A 340 -1.85 -18.21 -22.31
CA GLN A 340 -3.30 -18.06 -22.24
C GLN A 340 -3.70 -16.87 -21.36
N GLU A 341 -3.02 -16.67 -20.24
CA GLU A 341 -3.25 -15.51 -19.37
C GLU A 341 -2.91 -14.19 -20.07
N GLN A 342 -1.77 -14.11 -20.77
CA GLN A 342 -1.40 -12.92 -21.53
C GLN A 342 -2.40 -12.64 -22.67
N ASP A 343 -2.74 -13.66 -23.46
CA ASP A 343 -3.71 -13.54 -24.56
C ASP A 343 -5.07 -13.04 -24.06
N ALA A 344 -5.51 -13.54 -22.89
CA ALA A 344 -6.77 -13.11 -22.27
C ALA A 344 -6.73 -11.65 -21.78
N ILE A 345 -5.60 -11.21 -21.23
CA ILE A 345 -5.39 -9.80 -20.85
C ILE A 345 -5.42 -8.91 -22.11
N GLU A 346 -4.73 -9.32 -23.17
CA GLU A 346 -4.70 -8.59 -24.43
C GLU A 346 -6.08 -8.53 -25.11
N ALA A 347 -6.89 -9.59 -25.00
CA ALA A 347 -8.27 -9.59 -25.48
C ALA A 347 -9.15 -8.57 -24.74
N VAL A 348 -9.02 -8.47 -23.41
CA VAL A 348 -9.75 -7.46 -22.61
C VAL A 348 -9.27 -6.05 -22.96
N ALA A 349 -7.96 -5.82 -23.04
CA ALA A 349 -7.40 -4.53 -23.44
C ALA A 349 -7.89 -4.10 -24.83
N LYS A 350 -7.93 -5.03 -25.79
CA LYS A 350 -8.48 -4.79 -27.14
C LYS A 350 -9.97 -4.41 -27.09
N ARG A 351 -10.78 -5.06 -26.26
CA ARG A 351 -12.19 -4.71 -26.06
C ARG A 351 -12.38 -3.33 -25.42
N LEU A 352 -11.43 -2.91 -24.59
CA LEU A 352 -11.36 -1.54 -24.06
C LEU A 352 -10.79 -0.53 -25.07
N CYS A 353 -10.44 -0.98 -26.27
CA CYS A 353 -9.78 -0.21 -27.32
C CYS A 353 -8.41 0.36 -26.91
N TRP A 354 -7.78 -0.26 -25.92
CA TRP A 354 -6.41 0.09 -25.54
C TRP A 354 -5.44 -0.45 -26.57
N LYS A 355 -4.43 0.34 -26.89
CA LYS A 355 -3.35 -0.05 -27.78
C LYS A 355 -2.16 -0.49 -26.94
N LYS A 356 -1.63 -1.68 -27.18
CA LYS A 356 -0.30 -2.06 -26.65
C LYS A 356 0.74 -1.24 -27.40
N VAL A 357 1.38 -0.30 -26.70
CA VAL A 357 2.34 0.62 -27.32
C VAL A 357 3.75 0.05 -27.31
N VAL A 358 4.09 -0.72 -26.28
CA VAL A 358 5.39 -1.40 -26.22
C VAL A 358 5.35 -2.62 -25.30
N GLU A 359 6.15 -3.63 -25.66
CA GLU A 359 6.59 -4.71 -24.78
C GLU A 359 8.11 -4.80 -24.90
N LYS A 360 8.83 -4.61 -23.80
CA LYS A 360 10.30 -4.66 -23.76
C LYS A 360 10.71 -5.31 -22.44
N ASN A 361 11.48 -6.39 -22.51
CA ASN A 361 11.87 -7.17 -21.34
C ASN A 361 10.62 -7.51 -20.49
N ASP A 362 10.68 -7.23 -19.18
CA ASP A 362 9.62 -7.54 -18.22
C ASP A 362 8.54 -6.46 -18.13
N LEU A 363 8.48 -5.54 -19.10
CA LEU A 363 7.53 -4.44 -19.16
C LEU A 363 6.61 -4.58 -20.36
N SER A 364 5.31 -4.42 -20.13
CA SER A 364 4.34 -4.15 -21.18
C SER A 364 3.55 -2.89 -20.84
N VAL A 365 3.37 -2.03 -21.84
CA VAL A 365 2.68 -0.77 -21.70
C VAL A 365 1.53 -0.71 -22.70
N TRP A 366 0.35 -0.40 -22.19
CA TRP A 366 -0.84 -0.08 -22.96
C TRP A 366 -1.19 1.39 -22.81
N GLN A 367 -1.75 1.98 -23.85
CA GLN A 367 -2.26 3.32 -23.83
C GLN A 367 -3.77 3.30 -24.05
N LYS A 368 -4.49 3.94 -23.13
CA LYS A 368 -5.91 4.24 -23.28
C LYS A 368 -6.08 5.26 -24.41
N PRO A 369 -7.05 5.09 -25.33
CA PRO A 369 -7.18 6.00 -26.46
C PRO A 369 -7.44 7.44 -25.97
N PRO A 370 -6.82 8.46 -26.60
CA PRO A 370 -7.09 9.86 -26.27
C PRO A 370 -8.50 10.29 -26.67
N TYR A 371 -9.07 9.62 -27.69
CA TYR A 371 -10.41 9.86 -28.20
C TYR A 371 -11.21 8.56 -28.19
N HIS A 372 -12.36 8.54 -27.52
CA HIS A 372 -13.18 7.35 -27.34
C HIS A 372 -14.28 7.16 -28.40
N ILE A 373 -14.40 8.04 -29.39
CA ILE A 373 -15.54 8.08 -30.33
C ILE A 373 -15.72 6.73 -31.04
N ASP A 374 -14.66 6.22 -31.67
CA ASP A 374 -14.70 4.94 -32.40
C ASP A 374 -14.87 3.74 -31.47
N CYS A 375 -14.35 3.85 -30.24
CA CYS A 375 -14.49 2.81 -29.23
C CYS A 375 -15.91 2.72 -28.67
N ILE A 376 -16.58 3.85 -28.45
CA ILE A 376 -17.97 3.89 -28.00
C ILE A 376 -18.88 3.31 -29.09
N ALA A 377 -18.59 3.58 -30.36
CA ALA A 377 -19.31 2.97 -31.48
C ALA A 377 -19.18 1.43 -31.49
N SER A 378 -17.98 0.89 -31.24
CA SER A 378 -17.75 -0.56 -31.17
C SER A 378 -18.30 -1.22 -29.90
N ARG A 379 -18.42 -0.48 -28.78
CA ARG A 379 -19.06 -0.96 -27.53
C ARG A 379 -20.56 -1.26 -27.67
N LYS A 380 -21.26 -0.79 -28.72
CA LYS A 380 -22.64 -1.24 -29.03
C LYS A 380 -22.72 -2.75 -29.31
N THR A 381 -21.61 -3.37 -29.72
CA THR A 381 -21.50 -4.80 -30.01
C THR A 381 -21.10 -5.62 -28.77
N TYR A 382 -20.42 -5.02 -27.79
CA TYR A 382 -19.88 -5.69 -26.60
C TYR A 382 -20.46 -5.07 -25.33
N LYS A 383 -21.36 -5.78 -24.62
CA LYS A 383 -21.90 -5.32 -23.33
C LYS A 383 -20.77 -5.22 -22.29
N THR A 384 -20.54 -4.03 -21.74
CA THR A 384 -19.64 -3.84 -20.59
C THR A 384 -20.29 -4.36 -19.31
N PRO A 385 -19.60 -5.20 -18.51
CA PRO A 385 -20.08 -5.60 -17.19
C PRO A 385 -20.33 -4.39 -16.28
N HIS A 386 -21.47 -4.38 -15.60
CA HIS A 386 -21.73 -3.41 -14.54
C HIS A 386 -20.93 -3.79 -13.29
N ILE A 387 -19.90 -2.99 -12.95
CA ILE A 387 -19.14 -3.13 -11.69
C ILE A 387 -19.97 -2.62 -10.50
N CYS A 388 -20.82 -1.62 -10.72
CA CYS A 388 -21.71 -1.07 -9.70
C CYS A 388 -23.12 -0.82 -10.27
N LYS A 389 -24.10 -0.68 -9.37
CA LYS A 389 -25.47 -0.28 -9.72
C LYS A 389 -25.58 1.19 -10.19
N SER A 390 -24.63 2.04 -9.82
CA SER A 390 -24.59 3.44 -10.27
C SER A 390 -23.88 3.57 -11.61
N ASP A 391 -24.59 4.15 -12.58
CA ASP A 391 -24.06 4.51 -13.88
C ASP A 391 -23.19 5.77 -13.83
N ASN A 392 -23.15 6.48 -12.69
CA ASN A 392 -22.24 7.61 -12.51
C ASN A 392 -20.78 7.10 -12.45
N PRO A 393 -19.91 7.47 -13.41
CA PRO A 393 -18.51 7.03 -13.43
C PRO A 393 -17.68 7.64 -12.30
N ASP A 394 -18.10 8.78 -11.75
CA ASP A 394 -17.45 9.48 -10.64
C ASP A 394 -17.97 9.03 -9.28
N ALA A 395 -19.00 8.18 -9.24
CA ALA A 395 -19.45 7.59 -8.00
C ALA A 395 -18.34 6.69 -7.42
N GLY A 396 -17.78 7.15 -6.30
CA GLY A 396 -16.82 6.41 -5.50
C GLY A 396 -17.48 5.31 -4.66
N TRP A 397 -16.63 4.63 -3.89
CA TRP A 397 -16.91 3.36 -3.18
C TRP A 397 -17.99 3.45 -2.07
N TYR A 398 -18.58 4.61 -1.82
CA TYR A 398 -19.80 4.74 -1.00
C TYR A 398 -20.59 5.94 -1.50
N SER A 399 -21.62 5.71 -2.32
CA SER A 399 -22.64 6.73 -2.60
C SER A 399 -23.64 6.91 -1.44
N LEU A 400 -23.32 6.38 -0.26
CA LEU A 400 -24.04 6.68 0.97
C LEU A 400 -23.34 7.81 1.71
N ASN A 401 -23.90 9.01 1.55
CA ASN A 401 -23.86 10.08 2.53
C ASN A 401 -22.51 10.29 3.23
N MET A 402 -21.52 10.81 2.51
CA MET A 402 -20.44 11.56 3.15
C MET A 402 -21.02 12.87 3.68
N HIS A 403 -21.75 12.78 4.80
CA HIS A 403 -22.09 13.97 5.59
C HIS A 403 -20.78 14.51 6.17
N ILE A 404 -20.33 15.64 5.64
CA ILE A 404 -19.44 16.55 6.38
C ILE A 404 -20.09 16.74 7.76
N LEU A 405 -19.33 16.47 8.81
CA LEU A 405 -19.82 16.37 10.18
C LEU A 405 -20.24 17.76 10.72
N ILE A 406 -21.44 18.21 10.36
CA ILE A 406 -22.21 19.18 11.14
C ILE A 406 -23.62 18.59 11.31
N ARG A 407 -23.85 17.99 12.49
CA ARG A 407 -25.13 17.61 13.10
C ARG A 407 -26.08 16.64 12.33
N ARG A 408 -26.11 15.42 12.89
CA ARG A 408 -27.29 14.59 13.25
C ARG A 408 -28.18 13.95 12.14
N ILE A 409 -28.40 12.64 12.36
CA ILE A 409 -29.56 11.77 12.05
C ILE A 409 -29.56 10.98 10.72
N SER A 410 -29.11 9.72 10.87
CA SER A 410 -29.78 8.43 10.56
C SER A 410 -30.06 7.91 9.12
N TYR A 411 -29.95 6.58 9.05
CA TYR A 411 -30.45 5.58 8.09
C TYR A 411 -29.59 5.05 6.91
N THR A 412 -29.36 3.73 7.04
CA THR A 412 -29.41 2.60 6.09
C THR A 412 -28.32 2.32 5.05
N ASN A 413 -27.77 1.12 5.24
CA ASN A 413 -27.15 0.17 4.30
C ASN A 413 -27.51 0.33 2.83
N LEU A 414 -26.47 0.28 2.00
CA LEU A 414 -26.50 -0.13 0.61
C LEU A 414 -25.05 -0.42 0.21
N ILE A 415 -24.83 -1.71 -0.02
CA ILE A 415 -23.68 -2.29 -0.67
C ILE A 415 -23.51 -1.57 -2.03
N CYS A 416 -22.50 -0.70 -2.12
CA CYS A 416 -21.56 -0.86 -3.22
C CYS A 416 -20.79 -2.11 -2.88
#